data_AF-A0A5S4FRR2-F1
#
_entry.id   AF-A0A5S4FRR2-F1
#
_cell.length_a   1.000
_cell.length_b   1.000
_cell.length_c   1.000
_cell.angle_alpha   90.00
_cell.angle_beta   90.00
_cell.angle_gamma   90.00
#
_symmetry.space_group_name_H-M   'P 1'
#
loop_
_entity.id
_entity.type
_entity.pdbx_description
1 polymer ?
#
loop_
_entity_poly.entity_id
_entity_poly.type
_entity_poly.pdbx_seq_one_letter_code
_entity_poly.pdbx_strand_id
1 'polypeptide(L)'
;MATKPKATTIRVSVKTRDRIAALAKKAGEPMTAIIDQAIREMEKKHRWQRVAEQMEETRQEDPQAWAEYLAESELVHGPPPRSSRIAPEWEGLITFPEERDEGDSGRNLAR
;
A
#
# COMPACT_ATOMS: atom_id res chain seq x y z
N MET A 1 -29.85 -13.99 11.50
CA MET A 1 -30.13 -14.63 10.20
C MET A 1 -29.04 -14.20 9.22
N ALA A 2 -28.09 -15.08 8.87
CA ALA A 2 -27.07 -14.77 7.89
C ALA A 2 -27.73 -14.74 6.49
N THR A 3 -27.78 -13.57 5.87
CA THR A 3 -28.29 -13.40 4.51
C THR A 3 -27.36 -14.08 3.52
N LYS A 4 -27.91 -14.99 2.72
CA LYS A 4 -27.17 -15.65 1.64
C LYS A 4 -26.64 -14.58 0.66
N PRO A 5 -25.36 -14.61 0.26
CA PRO A 5 -24.83 -13.60 -0.64
C PRO A 5 -25.55 -13.66 -1.99
N LYS A 6 -26.09 -12.52 -2.43
CA LYS A 6 -26.76 -12.39 -3.74
C LYS A 6 -25.68 -12.23 -4.81
N ALA A 7 -25.72 -13.10 -5.83
CA ALA A 7 -24.85 -12.99 -6.99
C ALA A 7 -25.46 -12.02 -8.02
N THR A 8 -24.61 -11.21 -8.63
CA THR A 8 -24.97 -10.29 -9.73
C THR A 8 -23.97 -10.46 -10.87
N THR A 9 -24.37 -10.09 -12.09
CA THR A 9 -23.53 -10.19 -13.28
C THR A 9 -23.21 -8.80 -13.81
N ILE A 10 -21.93 -8.49 -13.97
CA ILE A 10 -21.45 -7.24 -14.57
C ILE A 10 -20.91 -7.49 -15.98
N ARG A 11 -21.06 -6.51 -16.86
CA ARG A 11 -20.43 -6.56 -18.20
C ARG A 11 -19.00 -6.04 -18.11
N VAL A 12 -18.07 -6.80 -18.67
CA VAL A 12 -16.65 -6.44 -18.78
C VAL A 12 -16.13 -6.80 -20.17
N SER A 13 -15.01 -6.23 -20.60
CA SER A 13 -14.37 -6.66 -21.83
C SER A 13 -13.84 -8.08 -21.72
N VAL A 14 -13.82 -8.81 -22.83
CA VAL A 14 -13.30 -10.20 -22.92
C VAL A 14 -11.89 -10.29 -22.34
N LYS A 15 -11.02 -9.35 -22.73
CA LYS A 15 -9.65 -9.24 -22.22
C LYS A 15 -9.58 -9.12 -20.69
N THR A 16 -10.51 -8.39 -20.07
CA THR A 16 -10.56 -8.21 -18.61
C THR A 16 -11.02 -9.48 -17.92
N ARG A 17 -12.08 -10.11 -18.42
CA ARG A 17 -12.54 -11.42 -17.92
C ARG A 17 -11.40 -12.44 -17.96
N ASP A 18 -10.67 -12.51 -19.07
CA ASP A 18 -9.59 -13.49 -19.25
C ASP A 18 -8.41 -13.23 -18.32
N ARG A 19 -8.09 -11.96 -18.06
CA ARG A 19 -7.10 -11.58 -17.03
C ARG A 19 -7.54 -12.01 -15.64
N ILE A 20 -8.79 -11.76 -15.25
CA ILE A 20 -9.33 -12.17 -13.95
C ILE A 20 -9.31 -13.70 -13.84
N ALA A 21 -9.69 -14.41 -14.89
CA ALA A 21 -9.67 -15.87 -14.92
C ALA A 21 -8.25 -16.45 -14.77
N ALA A 22 -7.26 -15.83 -15.41
CA ALA A 22 -5.85 -16.24 -15.26
C ALA A 22 -5.34 -16.02 -13.83
N LEU A 23 -5.70 -14.88 -13.21
CA LEU A 23 -5.35 -14.59 -11.81
C LEU A 23 -6.02 -15.57 -10.85
N ALA A 24 -7.31 -15.83 -11.03
CA ALA A 24 -8.09 -16.81 -10.26
C ALA A 24 -7.45 -18.21 -10.34
N LYS A 25 -7.09 -18.65 -11.55
CA LYS A 25 -6.40 -19.93 -11.76
C LYS A 25 -5.06 -20.00 -11.04
N LYS A 26 -4.29 -18.90 -11.06
CA LYS A 26 -2.98 -18.84 -10.38
C LYS A 26 -3.12 -18.87 -8.86
N ALA A 27 -4.15 -18.21 -8.32
CA ALA A 27 -4.42 -18.16 -6.88
C ALA A 27 -5.12 -19.43 -6.36
N GLY A 28 -5.74 -20.23 -7.23
CA GLY A 28 -6.57 -21.37 -6.81
C GLY A 28 -7.91 -20.94 -6.23
N GLU A 29 -8.37 -19.73 -6.54
CA GLU A 29 -9.56 -19.10 -5.98
C GLU A 29 -10.62 -18.82 -7.06
N PRO A 30 -11.90 -18.65 -6.70
CA PRO A 30 -12.92 -18.22 -7.66
C PRO A 30 -12.67 -16.78 -8.14
N MET A 31 -13.12 -16.45 -9.36
CA MET A 31 -12.98 -15.09 -9.93
C MET A 31 -13.58 -14.00 -9.03
N THR A 32 -14.65 -14.31 -8.30
CA THR A 32 -15.28 -13.37 -7.35
C THR A 32 -14.33 -13.00 -6.22
N ALA A 33 -13.54 -13.95 -5.69
CA ALA A 33 -12.59 -13.68 -4.62
C ALA A 33 -11.46 -12.74 -5.07
N ILE A 34 -10.99 -12.90 -6.31
CA ILE A 34 -10.02 -11.98 -6.92
C ILE A 34 -10.58 -10.57 -7.03
N ILE A 35 -11.84 -10.44 -7.44
CA ILE A 35 -12.51 -9.13 -7.53
C ILE A 35 -12.67 -8.52 -6.13
N ASP A 36 -13.13 -9.31 -5.14
CA ASP A 36 -13.31 -8.86 -3.76
C ASP A 36 -11.98 -8.42 -3.12
N GLN A 37 -10.88 -9.13 -3.43
CA GLN A 37 -9.55 -8.74 -2.99
C GLN A 37 -9.12 -7.42 -3.64
N ALA A 38 -9.26 -7.30 -4.96
CA ALA A 38 -8.89 -6.09 -5.68
C ALA A 38 -9.68 -4.86 -5.19
N ILE A 39 -10.97 -5.02 -4.89
CA ILE A 39 -11.80 -3.97 -4.28
C ILE A 39 -11.25 -3.56 -2.92
N ARG A 40 -10.96 -4.54 -2.05
CA ARG A 40 -10.41 -4.27 -0.70
C ARG A 40 -9.07 -3.53 -0.75
N GLU A 41 -8.19 -3.91 -1.68
CA GLU A 41 -6.90 -3.24 -1.89
C GLU A 41 -7.08 -1.81 -2.39
N MET A 42 -7.99 -1.60 -3.35
CA MET A 42 -8.30 -0.27 -3.88
C MET A 42 -8.92 0.65 -2.80
N GLU A 43 -9.86 0.14 -2.01
CA GLU A 43 -10.42 0.89 -0.88
C GLU A 43 -9.36 1.23 0.17
N LYS A 44 -8.48 0.28 0.50
CA LYS A 44 -7.37 0.52 1.43
C LYS A 44 -6.49 1.66 0.90
N LYS A 45 -6.14 1.63 -0.39
CA LYS A 45 -5.34 2.69 -1.03
C LYS A 45 -6.04 4.05 -0.93
N HIS A 46 -7.32 4.14 -1.25
CA HIS A 46 -8.07 5.39 -1.15
C HIS A 46 -8.23 5.89 0.29
N ARG A 47 -8.41 4.99 1.26
CA ARG A 47 -8.41 5.37 2.68
C ARG A 47 -7.08 6.01 3.08
N TRP A 48 -5.95 5.40 2.70
CA TRP A 48 -4.63 5.95 3.01
C TRP A 48 -4.33 7.27 2.30
N GLN A 49 -4.79 7.44 1.05
CA GLN A 49 -4.67 8.71 0.34
C GLN A 49 -5.39 9.84 1.07
N ARG A 50 -6.62 9.61 1.51
CA ARG A 50 -7.37 10.61 2.30
C ARG A 50 -6.68 10.95 3.62
N VAL A 51 -6.13 9.94 4.31
CA VAL A 51 -5.37 10.20 5.55
C VAL A 51 -4.14 11.07 5.27
N ALA A 52 -3.39 10.77 4.22
CA ALA A 52 -2.22 11.56 3.84
C ALA A 52 -2.59 13.01 3.48
N GLU A 53 -3.67 13.21 2.72
CA GLU A 53 -4.18 14.53 2.37
C GLU A 53 -4.56 15.34 3.62
N GLN A 54 -5.28 14.73 4.57
CA GLN A 54 -5.67 15.39 5.82
C GLN A 54 -4.49 15.72 6.73
N MET A 55 -3.46 14.86 6.77
CA MET A 55 -2.24 15.14 7.52
C MET A 55 -1.46 16.31 6.90
N GLU A 56 -1.40 16.40 5.57
CA GLU A 56 -0.76 17.51 4.89
C GLU A 56 -1.53 18.83 5.08
N GLU A 57 -2.87 18.80 5.03
CA GLU A 57 -3.72 19.94 5.36
C GLU A 57 -3.47 20.43 6.79
N THR A 58 -3.48 19.52 7.78
CA THR A 58 -3.20 19.84 9.18
C THR A 58 -1.82 20.47 9.35
N ARG A 59 -0.81 19.96 8.64
CA ARG A 59 0.55 20.52 8.66
C ARG A 59 0.62 21.94 8.12
N GLN A 60 -0.17 22.26 7.10
CA GLN A 60 -0.16 23.56 6.45
C GLN A 60 -1.00 24.60 7.21
N GLU A 61 -2.17 24.19 7.72
CA GLU A 61 -3.12 25.08 8.37
C GLU A 61 -2.82 25.31 9.85
N ASP A 62 -2.28 24.31 10.55
CA ASP A 62 -1.94 24.42 11.97
C ASP A 62 -0.58 23.75 12.30
N PRO A 63 0.52 24.49 12.09
CA PRO A 63 1.87 24.00 12.41
C PRO A 63 2.06 23.68 13.89
N GLN A 64 1.27 24.28 14.79
CA GLN A 64 1.37 24.03 16.23
C GLN A 64 0.70 22.71 16.59
N ALA A 65 -0.53 22.46 16.14
CA ALA A 65 -1.20 21.17 16.32
C ALA A 65 -0.41 20.03 15.69
N TRP A 66 0.24 20.27 14.54
CA TRP A 66 1.14 19.29 13.94
C TRP A 66 2.37 18.98 14.83
N ALA A 67 2.97 20.00 15.46
CA ALA A 67 4.08 19.80 16.39
C ALA A 67 3.65 19.04 17.66
N GLU A 68 2.46 19.33 18.18
CA GLU A 68 1.86 18.61 19.31
C GLU A 68 1.61 17.13 18.96
N TYR A 69 1.07 16.85 17.77
CA TYR A 69 0.91 15.49 17.25
C TYR A 69 2.26 14.75 17.12
N LEU A 70 3.31 15.40 16.61
CA LEU A 70 4.63 14.79 16.50
C LEU A 70 5.23 14.47 17.89
N ALA A 71 5.04 15.35 18.87
CA ALA A 71 5.50 15.14 20.24
C ALA A 71 4.74 13.98 20.91
N GLU A 72 3.42 13.87 20.70
CA GLU A 72 2.63 12.72 21.18
C GLU A 72 3.08 11.42 20.50
N SER A 73 3.29 11.44 19.18
CA SER A 73 3.75 10.28 18.42
C SER A 73 5.12 9.80 18.90
N GLU A 74 6.06 10.71 19.17
CA GLU A 74 7.37 10.38 19.74
C GLU A 74 7.26 9.77 21.15
N LEU A 75 6.31 10.24 21.97
CA LEU A 75 6.07 9.65 23.29
C LEU A 75 5.52 8.21 23.20
N VAL A 76 4.61 7.96 22.26
CA VAL A 76 3.92 6.66 22.13
C VAL A 76 4.76 5.63 21.37
N HIS A 77 5.39 6.05 20.28
CA HIS A 77 6.12 5.16 19.36
C HIS A 77 7.64 5.24 19.52
N GLY A 78 8.14 6.16 20.35
CA GLY A 78 9.55 6.48 20.46
C GLY A 78 10.03 7.44 19.36
N PRO A 79 11.25 7.99 19.49
CA PRO A 79 11.84 8.81 18.46
C PRO A 79 11.95 8.02 17.15
N PRO A 80 11.71 8.66 15.99
CA PRO A 80 11.94 7.99 14.71
C PRO A 80 13.40 7.50 14.66
N PRO A 81 13.64 6.27 14.16
CA PRO A 81 14.96 5.68 14.19
C PRO A 81 15.94 6.54 13.38
N ARG A 82 17.04 6.93 14.02
CA ARG A 82 18.11 7.74 13.41
C ARG A 82 18.91 6.99 12.32
N SER A 83 18.72 5.68 12.21
CA SER A 83 19.33 4.83 11.21
C SER A 83 18.32 3.77 10.75
N SER A 84 18.31 3.48 9.45
CA SER A 84 17.62 2.31 8.87
C SER A 84 18.28 0.97 9.25
N ARG A 85 19.26 0.98 10.16
CA ARG A 85 19.96 -0.23 10.60
C ARG A 85 18.98 -1.09 11.39
N ILE A 86 18.63 -2.22 10.81
CA ILE A 86 17.88 -3.30 11.44
C ILE A 86 18.60 -3.67 12.76
N ALA A 87 17.86 -3.91 13.83
CA ALA A 87 18.47 -4.42 15.05
C ALA A 87 19.20 -5.75 14.74
N PRO A 88 20.42 -6.00 15.28
CA PRO A 88 21.28 -7.10 14.82
C PRO A 88 20.63 -8.49 14.84
N GLU A 89 19.73 -8.72 15.79
CA GLU A 89 19.00 -9.98 15.93
C GLU A 89 17.94 -10.23 14.84
N TRP A 90 17.62 -9.20 14.05
CA TRP A 90 16.71 -9.26 12.90
C TRP A 90 17.46 -9.16 11.56
N GLU A 91 18.77 -8.97 11.59
CA GLU A 91 19.60 -8.89 10.38
C GLU A 91 19.60 -10.24 9.64
N GLY A 92 19.16 -10.24 8.38
CA GLY A 92 18.97 -11.46 7.58
C GLY A 92 17.66 -12.22 7.81
N LEU A 93 16.83 -11.83 8.80
CA LEU A 93 15.47 -12.36 8.97
C LEU A 93 14.42 -11.57 8.19
N ILE A 94 14.72 -10.33 7.82
CA ILE A 94 13.84 -9.45 7.05
C ILE A 94 14.53 -9.08 5.74
N THR A 95 13.92 -9.43 4.60
CA THR A 95 14.33 -8.93 3.29
C THR A 95 13.45 -7.74 2.93
N PHE A 96 14.03 -6.55 2.90
CA PHE A 96 13.38 -5.41 2.28
C PHE A 96 13.26 -5.65 0.77
N PRO A 97 12.11 -5.37 0.15
CA PRO A 97 12.06 -5.31 -1.31
C PRO A 97 13.05 -4.25 -1.77
N GLU A 98 13.96 -4.60 -2.69
CA GLU A 98 14.94 -3.67 -3.26
C GLU A 98 14.23 -2.38 -3.69
N GLU A 99 14.53 -1.29 -3.00
CA GLU A 99 14.19 0.04 -3.48
C GLU A 99 14.89 0.18 -4.84
N ARG A 100 14.11 0.24 -5.93
CA ARG A 100 14.66 0.59 -7.23
C ARG A 100 15.26 1.97 -7.07
N ASP A 101 16.58 2.01 -7.11
CA ASP A 101 17.39 3.21 -7.08
C ASP A 101 16.97 4.08 -8.28
N GLU A 102 16.09 5.05 -8.04
CA GLU A 102 15.68 6.08 -8.99
C GLU A 102 16.84 7.10 -9.09
N GLY A 103 18.00 6.60 -9.50
CA GLY A 103 19.28 7.30 -9.42
C GLY A 103 20.27 6.97 -10.53
N ASP A 104 20.01 5.95 -11.36
CA ASP A 104 20.82 5.70 -12.56
C ASP A 104 20.42 6.66 -13.69
N SER A 105 20.79 7.93 -13.50
CA SER A 105 20.88 8.91 -14.57
C SER A 105 22.01 8.47 -15.51
N GLY A 106 21.67 7.58 -16.44
CA GLY A 106 22.57 7.02 -17.45
C GLY A 106 23.38 8.10 -18.17
N ARG A 107 24.60 8.33 -17.68
CA ARG A 107 25.67 8.96 -18.43
C ARG A 107 26.56 7.87 -19.01
N ASN A 108 26.70 7.94 -20.34
CA ASN A 108 27.64 7.24 -21.22
C ASN A 108 27.17 5.92 -21.84
N LEU A 109 26.48 6.03 -22.97
CA LEU A 109 26.70 5.14 -24.10
C LEU A 109 27.56 5.88 -25.13
N ALA A 110 28.87 5.61 -25.09
CA ALA A 110 29.80 5.95 -26.16
C ALA A 110 30.41 4.66 -26.70
N ARG A 111 29.91 4.19 -27.85
CA ARG A 111 30.63 3.67 -29.02
C ARG A 111 29.69 2.92 -29.96
#